data_AF-A0AAJ7SCL9-F1
#
_entry.id   AF-A0AAJ7SCL9-F1
#
_cell.length_a   1.000
_cell.length_b   1.000
_cell.length_c   1.000
_cell.angle_alpha   90.00
_cell.angle_beta   90.00
_cell.angle_gamma   90.00
#
_symmetry.space_group_name_H-M   'P 1'
#
loop_
_entity.id
_entity.type
_entity.pdbx_description
1 polymer ?
#
loop_
_entity_poly.entity_id
_entity_poly.type
_entity_poly.pdbx_seq_one_letter_code
_entity_poly.pdbx_strand_id
1 'polypeptide(L)'
;MNRMNKLASFALSQIKRSNYARTIYTVHHNEKRGLFYVKLEDNSRAVLHYIAEGRVLDMQRINVPYQYSGKGLARLLAETAFTYAIVNYYYMYLSCDYMQRYYLAVKNSDLEEVVVGPPHLLEGPDSESLDPISPHELPDPDEFNI
;
A
#
# COMPACT_ATOMS: atom_id res chain seq x y z
N MET A 1 42.94 -23.75 -39.40
CA MET A 1 42.00 -24.17 -38.32
C MET A 1 42.76 -24.23 -37.00
N ASN A 2 42.10 -23.84 -35.91
CA ASN A 2 42.53 -23.80 -34.50
C ASN A 2 43.46 -22.68 -34.00
N ARG A 3 42.86 -21.69 -33.33
CA ARG A 3 43.26 -21.24 -31.97
C ARG A 3 42.03 -20.80 -31.19
N MET A 4 41.63 -21.63 -30.22
CA MET A 4 40.62 -21.33 -29.23
C MET A 4 41.23 -20.56 -28.04
N ASN A 5 40.36 -19.85 -27.32
CA ASN A 5 40.48 -19.36 -25.94
C ASN A 5 41.02 -17.93 -25.74
N LYS A 6 40.09 -16.97 -25.67
CA LYS A 6 40.25 -15.79 -24.81
C LYS A 6 39.09 -15.77 -23.81
N LEU A 7 39.43 -16.08 -22.57
CA LEU A 7 38.55 -16.13 -21.41
C LEU A 7 38.02 -14.71 -21.12
N ALA A 8 36.70 -14.53 -21.19
CA ALA A 8 36.02 -13.44 -20.53
C ALA A 8 35.42 -13.99 -19.23
N SER A 9 36.12 -13.72 -18.13
CA SER A 9 35.64 -13.96 -16.78
C SER A 9 34.47 -13.02 -16.48
N PHE A 10 33.25 -13.47 -16.71
CA PHE A 10 32.07 -12.84 -16.12
C PHE A 10 31.90 -13.39 -14.71
N ALA A 11 32.31 -12.59 -13.73
CA ALA A 11 31.93 -12.79 -12.35
C ALA A 11 30.40 -12.77 -12.28
N LEU A 12 29.80 -13.93 -12.03
CA LEU A 12 28.40 -14.06 -11.66
C LEU A 12 28.23 -13.33 -10.33
N SER A 13 27.79 -12.07 -10.39
CA SER A 13 27.29 -11.39 -9.20
C SER A 13 26.12 -12.23 -8.69
N GLN A 14 26.30 -12.78 -7.50
CA GLN A 14 25.24 -13.50 -6.80
C GLN A 14 24.15 -12.49 -6.49
N ILE A 15 23.13 -12.40 -7.36
CA ILE A 15 21.88 -11.72 -7.05
C ILE A 15 21.31 -12.50 -5.87
N LYS A 16 21.44 -11.93 -4.66
CA LYS A 16 20.72 -12.38 -3.47
C LYS A 16 19.24 -12.22 -3.78
N ARG A 17 18.63 -13.25 -4.37
CA ARG A 17 17.18 -13.36 -4.46
C ARG A 17 16.68 -13.46 -3.03
N SER A 18 16.16 -12.34 -2.53
CA SER A 18 15.45 -12.31 -1.26
C SER A 18 14.28 -13.28 -1.37
N ASN A 19 14.36 -14.39 -0.64
CA ASN A 19 13.28 -15.36 -0.48
C ASN A 19 12.24 -14.80 0.50
N TYR A 20 11.63 -13.66 0.17
CA TYR A 20 10.37 -13.31 0.80
C TYR A 20 9.33 -14.30 0.26
N ALA A 21 9.01 -15.30 1.07
CA ALA A 21 7.81 -16.09 0.87
C ALA A 21 6.66 -15.08 0.76
N ARG A 22 6.11 -14.87 -0.45
CA ARG A 22 4.90 -14.08 -0.62
C ARG A 22 3.80 -14.81 0.13
N THR A 23 3.52 -14.40 1.36
CA THR A 23 2.30 -14.83 2.03
C THR A 23 1.14 -14.31 1.18
N ILE A 24 0.46 -15.21 0.47
CA ILE A 24 -0.68 -14.88 -0.38
C ILE A 24 -1.86 -14.62 0.56
N TYR A 25 -1.98 -13.39 1.05
CA TYR A 25 -3.18 -12.96 1.74
C TYR A 25 -4.26 -12.60 0.71
N THR A 26 -5.46 -13.15 0.90
CA THR A 26 -6.62 -12.78 0.08
C THR A 26 -7.42 -11.71 0.82
N VAL A 27 -7.66 -10.58 0.15
CA VAL A 27 -8.56 -9.55 0.66
C VAL A 27 -9.99 -9.89 0.27
N HIS A 28 -10.88 -9.87 1.26
CA HIS A 28 -12.31 -10.01 1.09
C HIS A 28 -12.96 -8.64 1.27
N HIS A 29 -14.00 -8.37 0.49
CA HIS A 29 -14.78 -7.13 0.58
C HIS A 29 -16.21 -7.44 1.00
N ASN A 30 -16.75 -6.65 1.93
CA ASN A 30 -18.12 -6.74 2.38
C ASN A 30 -18.75 -5.34 2.35
N GLU A 31 -19.35 -5.00 1.22
CA GLU A 31 -19.99 -3.70 0.98
C GLU A 31 -21.07 -3.38 2.01
N LYS A 32 -21.93 -4.36 2.34
CA LYS A 32 -23.03 -4.18 3.30
C LYS A 32 -22.54 -3.77 4.68
N ARG A 33 -21.32 -4.17 5.04
CA ARG A 33 -20.68 -3.84 6.33
C ARG A 33 -19.63 -2.75 6.22
N GLY A 34 -19.40 -2.21 5.03
CA GLY A 34 -18.39 -1.19 4.78
C GLY A 34 -17.00 -1.64 5.22
N LEU A 35 -16.53 -2.81 4.79
CA LEU A 35 -15.18 -3.26 5.18
C LEU A 35 -14.46 -4.11 4.15
N PHE A 36 -13.14 -3.95 4.12
CA PHE A 36 -12.18 -4.87 3.51
C PHE A 36 -11.48 -5.64 4.63
N TYR A 37 -11.24 -6.94 4.45
CA TYR A 37 -10.58 -7.73 5.46
C TYR A 37 -9.78 -8.90 4.93
N VAL A 38 -8.74 -9.27 5.65
CA VAL A 38 -7.97 -10.51 5.45
C VAL A 38 -8.27 -11.44 6.63
N LYS A 39 -8.54 -12.71 6.33
CA LYS A 39 -8.63 -13.76 7.35
C LYS A 39 -7.22 -14.25 7.68
N LEU A 40 -6.90 -14.30 8.97
CA LEU A 40 -5.59 -14.69 9.47
C LEU A 40 -5.63 -16.12 10.05
N GLU A 41 -4.46 -16.73 10.22
CA GLU A 41 -4.32 -18.14 10.61
C GLU A 41 -4.91 -18.46 11.99
N ASP A 42 -4.89 -17.48 12.90
CA ASP A 42 -5.41 -17.57 14.26
C ASP A 42 -6.91 -17.23 14.37
N ASN A 43 -7.64 -17.24 13.25
CA ASN A 43 -9.03 -16.77 13.10
C ASN A 43 -9.27 -15.28 13.36
N SER A 44 -8.22 -14.49 13.64
CA SER A 44 -8.33 -13.04 13.69
C SER A 44 -8.45 -12.44 12.29
N ARG A 45 -8.67 -11.12 12.21
CA ARG A 45 -8.79 -10.41 10.94
C ARG A 45 -8.03 -9.10 10.98
N ALA A 46 -7.31 -8.82 9.91
CA ALA A 46 -6.92 -7.47 9.56
C ALA A 46 -8.08 -6.82 8.80
N VAL A 47 -8.49 -5.61 9.18
CA VAL A 47 -9.71 -4.98 8.65
C VAL A 47 -9.47 -3.50 8.36
N LEU A 48 -9.96 -3.04 7.21
CA LEU A 48 -10.14 -1.63 6.89
C LEU A 48 -11.64 -1.34 6.82
N HIS A 49 -12.12 -0.44 7.67
CA HIS A 49 -13.51 0.00 7.74
C HIS A 49 -13.73 1.29 6.98
N TYR A 50 -14.89 1.39 6.32
CA TYR A 50 -15.37 2.60 5.70
C TYR A 50 -16.88 2.81 5.88
N ILE A 51 -17.33 4.04 5.75
CA ILE A 51 -18.74 4.40 5.62
C ILE A 51 -19.00 4.89 4.19
N ALA A 52 -20.09 4.43 3.58
CA ALA A 52 -20.49 4.88 2.26
C ALA A 52 -21.61 5.92 2.35
N GLU A 53 -21.37 7.10 1.79
CA GLU A 53 -22.35 8.17 1.65
C GLU A 53 -22.49 8.50 0.15
N GLY A 54 -23.48 7.89 -0.49
CA GLY A 54 -23.65 7.99 -1.95
C GLY A 54 -22.44 7.41 -2.69
N ARG A 55 -21.66 8.27 -3.35
CA ARG A 55 -20.42 7.88 -4.05
C ARG A 55 -19.14 8.15 -3.26
N VAL A 56 -19.23 8.64 -2.04
CA VAL A 56 -18.07 8.91 -1.19
C VAL A 56 -17.89 7.76 -0.21
N LEU A 57 -16.69 7.20 -0.17
CA LEU A 57 -16.28 6.19 0.80
C LEU A 57 -15.34 6.83 1.83
N ASP A 58 -15.83 7.06 3.04
CA ASP A 58 -15.04 7.55 4.16
C ASP A 58 -14.26 6.41 4.82
N MET A 59 -12.95 6.34 4.57
CA MET A 59 -12.05 5.34 5.13
C MET A 59 -11.71 5.69 6.58
N GLN A 60 -12.35 5.00 7.53
CA GLN A 60 -12.37 5.42 8.93
C GLN A 60 -11.23 4.86 9.77
N ARG A 61 -10.97 3.56 9.66
CA ARG A 61 -10.05 2.87 10.55
C ARG A 61 -9.49 1.63 9.90
N ILE A 62 -8.19 1.45 10.04
CA ILE A 62 -7.51 0.19 9.79
C ILE A 62 -7.09 -0.46 11.12
N ASN A 63 -7.28 -1.76 11.23
CA ASN A 63 -6.86 -2.55 12.39
C ASN A 63 -6.15 -3.80 11.89
N VAL A 64 -4.89 -3.96 12.28
CA VAL A 64 -4.09 -5.15 12.03
C VAL A 64 -3.65 -5.69 13.40
N PRO A 65 -3.93 -6.96 13.73
CA PRO A 65 -3.48 -7.53 15.00
C PRO A 65 -1.96 -7.46 15.12
N TYR A 66 -1.46 -7.11 16.31
CA TYR A 66 -0.04 -6.81 16.53
C TYR A 66 0.90 -7.93 16.09
N GLN A 67 0.54 -9.20 16.32
CA GLN A 67 1.32 -10.37 15.86
C GLN A 67 1.46 -10.50 14.33
N TYR A 68 0.72 -9.70 13.56
CA TYR A 68 0.81 -9.60 12.10
C TYR A 68 1.24 -8.21 11.62
N SER A 69 1.70 -7.33 12.53
CA SER A 69 2.37 -6.09 12.14
C SER A 69 3.66 -6.38 11.35
N GLY A 70 4.11 -5.42 10.54
CA GLY A 70 5.29 -5.59 9.67
C GLY A 70 5.09 -6.54 8.47
N LYS A 71 3.96 -7.24 8.36
CA LYS A 71 3.68 -8.18 7.25
C LYS A 71 3.01 -7.53 6.03
N GLY A 72 2.90 -6.20 6.01
CA GLY A 72 2.32 -5.46 4.89
C GLY A 72 0.79 -5.59 4.73
N LEU A 73 0.07 -6.12 5.72
CA LEU A 73 -1.39 -6.29 5.65
C LEU A 73 -2.15 -4.97 5.54
N ALA A 74 -1.69 -3.93 6.25
CA ALA A 74 -2.29 -2.61 6.21
C ALA A 74 -2.17 -1.99 4.80
N ARG A 75 -0.98 -2.11 4.20
CA ARG A 75 -0.70 -1.70 2.81
C ARG A 75 -1.60 -2.45 1.82
N LEU A 76 -1.69 -3.78 1.96
CA LEU A 76 -2.52 -4.61 1.09
C LEU A 76 -4.01 -4.18 1.12
N LEU A 77 -4.55 -3.90 2.32
CA LEU A 77 -5.91 -3.42 2.47
C LEU A 77 -6.10 -2.03 1.84
N ALA A 78 -5.13 -1.12 2.02
CA ALA A 78 -5.18 0.22 1.45
C ALA A 78 -5.11 0.21 -0.09
N GLU A 79 -4.15 -0.54 -0.67
CA GLU A 79 -4.03 -0.73 -2.13
C GLU A 79 -5.33 -1.28 -2.72
N THR A 80 -5.95 -2.24 -2.03
CA THR A 80 -7.23 -2.82 -2.46
C THR A 80 -8.36 -1.79 -2.41
N ALA A 81 -8.43 -0.97 -1.36
CA ALA A 81 -9.46 0.07 -1.23
C ALA A 81 -9.31 1.17 -2.29
N PHE A 82 -8.08 1.63 -2.56
CA PHE A 82 -7.82 2.58 -3.63
C PHE A 82 -8.17 2.02 -5.01
N THR A 83 -7.73 0.80 -5.31
CA THR A 83 -8.07 0.10 -6.56
C THR A 83 -9.58 -0.01 -6.72
N TYR A 84 -10.28 -0.38 -5.65
CA TYR A 84 -11.73 -0.47 -5.64
C TYR A 84 -12.41 0.86 -5.97
N ALA A 85 -11.93 1.97 -5.39
CA ALA A 85 -12.50 3.28 -5.66
C ALA A 85 -12.30 3.73 -7.11
N ILE A 86 -11.08 3.57 -7.65
CA ILE A 86 -10.74 3.92 -9.03
C ILE A 86 -11.61 3.12 -10.01
N VAL A 87 -11.61 1.79 -9.88
CA VAL A 87 -12.30 0.90 -10.83
C VAL A 87 -13.82 1.11 -10.83
N ASN A 88 -14.39 1.47 -9.68
CA ASN A 88 -15.84 1.62 -9.54
C ASN A 88 -16.30 3.09 -9.52
N TYR A 89 -15.41 4.05 -9.83
CA TYR A 89 -15.71 5.49 -9.87
C TYR A 89 -16.33 6.02 -8.56
N TYR A 90 -15.76 5.58 -7.43
CA TYR A 90 -16.05 6.14 -6.11
C TYR A 90 -15.04 7.23 -5.76
N TYR A 91 -15.48 8.19 -4.96
CA TYR A 91 -14.61 9.14 -4.29
C TYR A 91 -14.23 8.61 -2.90
N MET A 92 -13.10 9.04 -2.37
CA MET A 92 -12.58 8.63 -1.07
C MET A 92 -12.32 9.82 -0.18
N TYR A 93 -12.81 9.75 1.06
CA TYR A 93 -12.41 10.62 2.14
C TYR A 93 -11.56 9.82 3.12
N LEU A 94 -10.37 10.31 3.49
CA LEU A 94 -9.41 9.54 4.26
C LEU A 94 -9.40 9.97 5.74
N SER A 95 -10.39 9.59 6.53
CA SER A 95 -10.40 9.88 7.99
C SER A 95 -9.29 9.14 8.75
N CYS A 96 -8.89 7.96 8.28
CA CYS A 96 -7.86 7.13 8.91
C CYS A 96 -6.44 7.66 8.64
N ASP A 97 -5.71 8.04 9.68
CA ASP A 97 -4.32 8.55 9.60
C ASP A 97 -3.37 7.64 8.80
N TYR A 98 -3.46 6.31 8.94
CA TYR A 98 -2.67 5.39 8.12
C TYR A 98 -2.95 5.53 6.62
N MET A 99 -4.23 5.65 6.24
CA MET A 99 -4.62 5.84 4.84
C MET A 99 -4.12 7.18 4.30
N GLN A 100 -4.15 8.23 5.12
CA GLN A 100 -3.61 9.55 4.75
C GLN A 100 -2.10 9.47 4.46
N ARG A 101 -1.32 8.91 5.39
CA ARG A 101 0.13 8.74 5.22
C ARG A 101 0.46 7.86 4.03
N TYR A 102 -0.28 6.76 3.86
CA TYR A 102 -0.07 5.85 2.75
C TYR A 102 -0.41 6.52 1.41
N TYR A 103 -1.52 7.25 1.32
CA TYR A 103 -1.86 8.07 0.15
C TYR A 103 -0.74 9.03 -0.23
N LEU A 104 -0.23 9.81 0.73
CA LEU A 104 0.87 10.76 0.48
C LEU A 104 2.14 10.07 -0.03
N ALA A 105 2.45 8.86 0.45
CA ALA A 105 3.62 8.10 0.04
C ALA A 105 3.50 7.51 -1.38
N VAL A 106 2.28 7.25 -1.88
CA VAL A 106 2.03 6.60 -3.18
C VAL A 106 1.26 7.48 -4.17
N LYS A 107 1.11 8.77 -3.84
CA LYS A 107 0.30 9.75 -4.54
C LYS A 107 0.63 9.77 -6.04
N ASN A 108 -0.40 9.73 -6.86
CA ASN A 108 -0.33 9.77 -8.32
C ASN A 108 -1.64 10.36 -8.87
N SER A 109 -1.67 10.65 -10.17
CA SER A 109 -2.82 11.28 -10.83
C SER A 109 -4.13 10.55 -10.60
N ASP A 110 -4.13 9.21 -10.67
CA ASP A 110 -5.36 8.41 -10.53
C ASP A 110 -5.93 8.53 -9.12
N LEU A 111 -5.06 8.61 -8.11
CA LEU A 111 -5.49 8.80 -6.71
C LEU A 111 -5.95 10.23 -6.44
N GLU A 112 -5.32 11.22 -7.07
CA GLU A 112 -5.73 12.63 -6.95
C GLU A 112 -7.14 12.88 -7.50
N GLU A 113 -7.55 12.15 -8.53
CA GLU A 113 -8.90 12.26 -9.10
C GLU A 113 -10.00 11.71 -8.17
N VAL A 114 -9.67 10.73 -7.32
CA VAL A 114 -10.66 10.04 -6.46
C VAL A 114 -10.59 10.46 -5.00
N VAL A 115 -9.46 10.93 -4.48
CA VAL A 115 -9.33 11.36 -3.08
C VAL A 115 -9.79 12.80 -2.92
N VAL A 116 -10.87 13.00 -2.18
CA VAL A 116 -11.57 14.29 -2.02
C VAL A 116 -11.40 14.90 -0.62
N GLY A 117 -10.60 14.30 0.24
CA GLY A 117 -10.28 14.87 1.54
C GLY A 117 -9.62 13.88 2.51
N PRO A 118 -9.29 14.34 3.73
CA PRO A 118 -9.54 15.69 4.29
C PRO A 118 -8.77 16.84 3.61
N PRO A 119 -9.19 18.12 3.79
CA PRO A 119 -8.64 19.27 3.05
C PRO A 119 -7.12 19.42 3.11
N HIS A 120 -6.49 19.10 4.23
CA HIS A 120 -5.03 19.18 4.39
C HIS A 120 -4.25 18.15 3.54
N LEU A 121 -4.93 17.18 2.93
CA LEU A 121 -4.33 16.29 1.92
C LEU A 121 -4.42 16.85 0.50
N LEU A 122 -5.33 17.79 0.29
CA LEU A 122 -5.54 18.47 -0.98
C LEU A 122 -4.71 19.75 -1.06
N GLU A 123 -4.41 20.33 0.10
CA GLU A 123 -3.63 21.56 0.25
C GLU A 123 -2.24 21.22 0.81
N GLY A 124 -1.24 21.15 -0.07
CA GLY A 124 0.18 21.10 0.28
C GLY A 124 0.95 22.19 -0.48
N PRO A 125 2.07 22.70 0.03
CA PRO A 125 2.82 23.82 -0.56
C PRO A 125 3.37 23.54 -1.97
N ASP A 126 3.33 22.29 -2.42
CA ASP A 126 4.05 21.83 -3.59
C ASP A 126 3.07 21.26 -4.62
N SER A 127 2.63 22.13 -5.52
CA SER A 127 2.34 21.76 -6.92
C SER A 127 3.64 21.46 -7.69
N GLU A 128 4.74 21.18 -7.00
CA GLU A 128 6.01 20.75 -7.56
C GLU A 128 6.05 19.23 -7.61
N SER A 129 6.31 18.72 -8.81
CA SER A 129 6.56 17.32 -9.08
C SER A 129 7.62 16.78 -8.13
N LEU A 130 7.30 15.72 -7.39
CA LEU A 130 8.30 14.95 -6.67
C LEU A 130 9.25 14.33 -7.71
N ASP A 131 10.49 14.83 -7.75
CA ASP A 131 11.59 14.08 -8.35
C ASP A 131 11.59 12.66 -7.76
N PRO A 132 11.85 11.62 -8.58
CA PRO A 132 11.62 10.24 -8.19
C PRO A 132 12.50 9.86 -7.00
N ILE A 133 11.88 9.80 -5.82
CA ILE A 133 12.50 9.26 -4.62
C ILE A 133 12.84 7.79 -4.92
N SER A 134 14.12 7.49 -4.84
CA SER A 134 14.70 6.15 -4.97
C SER A 134 13.93 5.15 -4.08
N PRO A 135 13.59 3.93 -4.56
CA PRO A 135 12.72 2.96 -3.88
C PRO A 135 13.30 2.31 -2.60
N HIS A 136 14.17 3.02 -1.86
CA HIS A 136 14.88 2.52 -0.70
C HIS A 136 14.62 3.24 0.64
N GLU A 137 13.67 4.17 0.73
CA GLU A 137 13.29 4.78 2.01
C GLU A 137 11.77 4.83 2.20
N LEU A 138 11.14 3.66 2.32
CA LEU A 138 9.91 3.55 3.11
C LEU A 138 10.36 3.17 4.53
N PRO A 139 10.03 3.95 5.57
CA PRO A 139 10.50 3.64 6.92
C PRO A 139 9.92 2.31 7.40
N ASP A 140 10.79 1.45 7.91
CA ASP A 140 10.38 0.20 8.53
C ASP A 140 9.58 0.51 9.81
N PRO A 141 8.51 -0.26 10.10
CA PRO A 141 7.60 0.00 11.22
C PRO A 141 8.23 -0.11 12.61
N ASP A 142 9.50 -0.50 12.71
CA ASP A 142 10.25 -0.58 13.97
C ASP A 142 10.90 0.75 14.38
N GLU A 143 10.89 1.79 13.52
CA GLU A 143 11.39 3.13 13.88
C GLU A 143 10.40 3.96 14.74
N PHE A 144 9.22 3.42 15.08
CA PHE A 144 8.17 4.15 15.80
C PHE A 144 8.19 4.01 17.34
N ASN A 145 9.29 3.51 17.92
CA ASN A 145 9.48 3.52 19.38
C ASN A 145 10.44 4.64 19.82
N ILE A 146 9.90 5.84 19.99
CA ILE A 146 10.39 6.86 20.93
C ILE A 146 9.20 7.45 21.68
#